data_AF-A0A6N4TDC7-F1
#
_entry.id   AF-A0A6N4TDC7-F1
#
_cell.length_a   1.000
_cell.length_b   1.000
_cell.length_c   1.000
_cell.angle_alpha   90.00
_cell.angle_beta   90.00
_cell.angle_gamma   90.00
#
_symmetry.space_group_name_H-M   'P 1'
#
loop_
_entity.id
_entity.type
_entity.pdbx_description
1 polymer ?
#
loop_
_entity_poly.entity_id
_entity_poly.type
_entity_poly.pdbx_seq_one_letter_code
_entity_poly.pdbx_strand_id
1 'polypeptide(L)'
;MKLLLATLLLCFSTLTQAAETRFDSVYFFQSQTELEKKGINVDTFGRYTRVLQTQIYKALKKAKMPASAGYLVVAVRSDGEVTCWLDMTPAVHEYYDNQIYEIVKKVPPVNVQSGILVFGIKMAIDTAVHTKKTVPAPADWAEAKKKLNDPNNIEELVLSRWPE
;
A
#
# COMPACT_ATOMS: atom_id res chain seq x y z
N MET A 1 -27.29 44.92 22.68
CA MET A 1 -27.77 44.05 21.58
C MET A 1 -26.76 43.80 20.45
N LYS A 2 -25.73 44.64 20.22
CA LYS A 2 -24.75 44.40 19.13
C LYS A 2 -23.63 43.39 19.47
N LEU A 3 -23.39 43.10 20.75
CA LEU A 3 -22.36 42.16 21.20
C LEU A 3 -22.79 40.67 21.18
N LEU A 4 -24.08 40.39 21.04
CA LEU A 4 -24.61 39.02 21.02
C LEU A 4 -24.60 38.39 19.61
N LEU A 5 -24.40 39.18 18.55
CA LEU A 5 -24.33 38.68 17.18
C LEU A 5 -22.91 38.17 16.81
N ALA A 6 -21.88 38.64 17.50
CA ALA A 6 -20.48 38.31 17.17
C ALA A 6 -20.05 36.92 17.67
N THR A 7 -20.71 36.38 18.69
CA THR A 7 -20.40 35.06 19.26
C THR A 7 -21.03 33.88 18.50
N LEU A 8 -22.04 34.12 17.66
CA LEU A 8 -22.72 33.06 16.91
C LEU A 8 -21.98 32.65 15.62
N LEU A 9 -21.09 33.50 15.09
CA LEU A 9 -20.38 33.22 13.83
C LEU A 9 -19.09 32.37 14.00
N LEU A 10 -18.63 32.11 15.23
CA LEU A 10 -17.39 31.37 15.49
C LEU A 10 -17.58 29.84 15.60
N CYS A 11 -18.80 29.32 15.49
CA CYS A 11 -19.07 27.89 15.67
C CYS A 11 -19.06 27.05 14.38
N PHE A 12 -18.79 27.64 13.20
CA PHE A 12 -18.87 26.94 11.90
C PHE A 12 -17.54 26.70 11.20
N SER A 13 -16.40 26.79 11.89
CA SER A 13 -15.15 26.23 11.37
C SER A 13 -15.11 24.72 11.60
N THR A 14 -16.04 23.97 10.99
CA THR A 14 -15.82 22.54 10.79
C THR A 14 -14.61 22.42 9.86
N LEU A 15 -13.49 22.00 10.42
CA LEU A 15 -12.30 21.59 9.68
C LEU A 15 -12.73 20.53 8.65
N THR A 16 -12.96 20.95 7.41
CA THR A 16 -12.95 20.06 6.26
C THR A 16 -11.50 19.62 6.08
N GLN A 17 -11.08 18.66 6.90
CA GLN A 17 -9.82 17.97 6.67
C GLN A 17 -10.04 17.11 5.43
N ALA A 18 -9.42 17.52 4.33
CA ALA A 18 -9.39 16.71 3.13
C ALA A 18 -8.83 15.34 3.50
N ALA A 19 -9.47 14.30 2.99
CA ALA A 19 -8.98 12.95 3.07
C ALA A 19 -7.51 12.91 2.60
N GLU A 20 -6.58 12.52 3.47
CA GLU A 20 -5.14 12.59 3.19
C GLU A 20 -4.51 11.20 3.30
N THR A 21 -4.13 10.65 2.13
CA THR A 21 -3.31 9.45 2.07
C THR A 21 -1.87 9.79 2.42
N ARG A 22 -1.32 9.09 3.41
CA ARG A 22 0.06 9.26 3.88
C ARG A 22 0.83 7.97 3.71
N PHE A 23 2.12 8.10 3.42
CA PHE A 23 3.07 7.00 3.29
C PHE A 23 4.24 7.22 4.24
N ASP A 24 4.81 6.14 4.75
CA ASP A 24 5.91 6.17 5.71
C ASP A 24 7.09 5.31 5.22
N SER A 25 7.13 4.06 5.67
CA SER A 25 8.25 3.15 5.46
C SER A 25 7.94 2.06 4.43
N VAL A 26 9.00 1.47 3.88
CA VAL A 26 8.93 0.26 3.06
C VAL A 26 9.39 -0.94 3.89
N TYR A 27 8.59 -2.00 3.87
CA TYR A 27 8.96 -3.31 4.41
C TYR A 27 9.40 -4.21 3.27
N PHE A 28 10.60 -4.79 3.34
CA PHE A 28 11.05 -5.81 2.41
C PHE A 28 10.80 -7.18 3.02
N PHE A 29 10.16 -8.07 2.25
CA PHE A 29 9.98 -9.46 2.67
C PHE A 29 11.24 -10.31 2.47
N GLN A 30 12.17 -9.79 1.67
CA GLN A 30 13.40 -10.45 1.28
C GLN A 30 14.58 -9.73 1.94
N SER A 31 15.60 -10.50 2.27
CA SER A 31 16.86 -9.96 2.80
C SER A 31 17.57 -9.10 1.76
N GLN A 32 18.46 -8.22 2.21
CA GLN A 32 19.27 -7.39 1.31
C GLN A 32 20.05 -8.25 0.30
N THR A 33 20.64 -9.36 0.74
CA THR A 33 21.37 -10.30 -0.12
C THR A 33 20.48 -10.87 -1.24
N GLU A 34 19.20 -11.13 -0.98
CA GLU A 34 18.26 -11.61 -1.99
C GLU A 34 17.88 -10.51 -2.98
N LEU A 35 17.67 -9.27 -2.50
CA LEU A 35 17.40 -8.12 -3.36
C LEU A 35 18.57 -7.85 -4.31
N GLU A 36 19.81 -7.95 -3.83
CA GLU A 36 21.03 -7.79 -4.63
C GLU A 36 21.14 -8.89 -5.71
N LYS A 37 20.88 -10.15 -5.36
CA LYS A 37 20.83 -11.27 -6.33
C LYS A 37 19.77 -11.10 -7.41
N LYS A 38 18.67 -10.39 -7.09
CA LYS A 38 17.60 -10.04 -8.03
C LYS A 38 17.93 -8.81 -8.87
N GLY A 39 19.11 -8.21 -8.66
CA GLY A 39 19.56 -7.03 -9.40
C GLY A 39 18.77 -5.76 -9.08
N ILE A 40 18.13 -5.70 -7.89
CA ILE A 40 17.32 -4.54 -7.52
C ILE A 40 18.23 -3.34 -7.24
N ASN A 41 18.14 -2.34 -8.11
CA ASN A 41 18.84 -1.08 -7.92
C ASN A 41 18.00 -0.13 -7.03
N VAL A 42 18.59 0.31 -5.91
CA VAL A 42 17.92 1.14 -4.88
C VAL A 42 17.36 2.45 -5.46
N ASP A 43 18.07 3.11 -6.38
CA ASP A 43 17.60 4.37 -6.97
C ASP A 43 16.37 4.16 -7.86
N THR A 44 16.39 3.12 -8.69
CA THR A 44 15.23 2.76 -9.54
C THR A 44 14.03 2.35 -8.70
N PHE A 45 14.27 1.60 -7.61
CA PHE A 45 13.24 1.21 -6.67
C PHE A 45 12.64 2.40 -5.91
N GLY A 46 13.47 3.34 -5.45
CA GLY A 46 13.02 4.56 -4.82
C GLY A 46 12.16 5.42 -5.76
N ARG A 47 12.52 5.50 -7.04
CA ARG A 47 11.69 6.19 -8.05
C ARG A 47 10.36 5.47 -8.27
N TYR A 48 10.38 4.14 -8.43
CA TYR A 48 9.18 3.33 -8.64
C TYR A 48 8.17 3.49 -7.50
N THR A 49 8.63 3.33 -6.24
CA THR A 49 7.76 3.49 -5.07
C THR A 49 7.19 4.90 -4.95
N ARG A 50 7.97 5.95 -5.24
CA ARG A 50 7.50 7.34 -5.23
C ARG A 50 6.45 7.62 -6.31
N VAL A 51 6.58 7.00 -7.49
CA VAL A 51 5.56 7.10 -8.55
C VAL A 51 4.27 6.42 -8.09
N LEU A 52 4.33 5.21 -7.54
CA LEU A 52 3.16 4.52 -6.98
C LEU A 52 2.46 5.39 -5.93
N GLN A 53 3.20 5.87 -4.93
CA GLN A 53 2.66 6.73 -3.87
C GLN A 53 1.97 7.98 -4.43
N THR A 54 2.58 8.62 -5.43
CA THR A 54 2.02 9.83 -6.08
C THR A 54 0.72 9.53 -6.81
N GLN A 55 0.66 8.42 -7.57
CA GLN A 55 -0.54 8.05 -8.33
C GLN A 55 -1.68 7.62 -7.41
N ILE A 56 -1.38 6.84 -6.37
CA ILE A 56 -2.35 6.44 -5.35
C ILE A 56 -2.90 7.67 -4.62
N TYR A 57 -2.02 8.57 -4.16
CA TYR A 57 -2.45 9.82 -3.53
C TYR A 57 -3.41 10.61 -4.44
N LYS A 58 -3.07 10.77 -5.73
CA LYS A 58 -3.93 11.49 -6.68
C LYS A 58 -5.30 10.85 -6.86
N ALA A 59 -5.36 9.51 -6.92
CA ALA A 59 -6.61 8.77 -7.06
C ALA A 59 -7.50 8.89 -5.82
N LEU A 60 -6.90 8.84 -4.63
CA LEU A 60 -7.64 8.82 -3.37
C LEU A 60 -7.92 10.21 -2.78
N LYS A 61 -7.21 11.28 -3.19
CA LYS A 61 -7.33 12.63 -2.60
C LYS A 61 -8.76 13.20 -2.53
N LYS A 62 -9.65 12.77 -3.44
CA LYS A 62 -11.05 13.23 -3.50
C LYS A 62 -12.04 12.19 -2.95
N ALA A 63 -11.55 11.01 -2.60
CA ALA A 63 -12.38 9.95 -2.02
C ALA A 63 -12.82 10.36 -0.62
N LYS A 64 -14.03 9.94 -0.25
CA LYS A 64 -14.49 9.98 1.15
C LYS A 64 -14.50 8.54 1.63
N MET A 65 -13.60 8.22 2.55
CA MET A 65 -13.39 6.87 3.04
C MET A 65 -13.32 6.86 4.57
N PRO A 66 -13.69 5.75 5.23
CA PRO A 66 -13.35 5.56 6.62
C PRO A 66 -11.84 5.64 6.81
N ALA A 67 -11.41 6.19 7.95
CA ALA A 67 -10.00 6.17 8.34
C ALA A 67 -9.49 4.73 8.39
N SER A 68 -8.33 4.47 7.80
CA SER A 68 -7.72 3.14 7.73
C SER A 68 -6.20 3.23 7.67
N ALA A 69 -5.49 2.27 8.26
CA ALA A 69 -4.04 2.22 8.22
C ALA A 69 -3.52 0.79 8.07
N GLY A 70 -2.38 0.64 7.41
CA GLY A 70 -1.90 -0.67 7.01
C GLY A 70 -0.77 -0.63 6.00
N TYR A 71 -0.79 -1.59 5.09
CA TYR A 71 0.20 -1.74 4.03
C TYR A 71 -0.46 -1.97 2.67
N LEU A 72 0.15 -1.40 1.64
CA LEU A 72 0.04 -1.88 0.26
C LEU A 72 1.19 -2.85 0.01
N VAL A 73 0.90 -4.13 -0.19
CA VAL A 73 1.89 -5.14 -0.55
C VAL A 73 1.93 -5.28 -2.06
N VAL A 74 3.11 -5.17 -2.66
CA VAL A 74 3.33 -5.24 -4.11
C VAL A 74 4.29 -6.39 -4.41
N ALA A 75 3.98 -7.15 -5.45
CA ALA A 75 4.86 -8.16 -6.02
C ALA A 75 5.18 -7.83 -7.48
N VAL A 76 6.45 -8.00 -7.86
CA VAL A 76 6.95 -7.77 -9.22
C VAL A 76 7.73 -9.01 -9.65
N ARG A 77 7.28 -9.68 -10.70
CA ARG A 77 7.92 -10.88 -11.25
C ARG A 77 8.95 -10.50 -12.30
N SER A 78 9.93 -11.39 -12.54
CA SER A 78 11.03 -11.14 -13.48
C SER A 78 10.61 -11.01 -14.95
N ASP A 79 9.41 -11.44 -15.31
CA ASP A 79 8.81 -11.21 -16.63
C ASP A 79 8.09 -9.86 -16.75
N GLY A 80 8.11 -9.04 -15.70
CA GLY A 80 7.47 -7.73 -15.66
C GLY A 80 6.01 -7.76 -15.18
N GLU A 81 5.44 -8.92 -14.88
CA GLU A 81 4.11 -8.97 -14.30
C GLU A 81 4.10 -8.45 -12.86
N VAL A 82 3.05 -7.72 -12.52
CA VAL A 82 2.85 -7.14 -11.18
C VAL A 82 1.48 -7.48 -10.63
N THR A 83 1.42 -7.56 -9.30
CA THR A 83 0.17 -7.68 -8.54
C THR A 83 0.33 -7.01 -7.17
N CYS A 84 -0.77 -6.81 -6.46
CA CYS A 84 -0.74 -6.24 -5.12
C CYS A 84 -1.91 -6.68 -4.24
N TRP A 85 -1.75 -6.46 -2.94
CA TRP A 85 -2.76 -6.71 -1.91
C TRP A 85 -2.80 -5.57 -0.90
N LEU A 86 -3.98 -5.26 -0.38
CA LEU A 86 -4.14 -4.36 0.75
C LEU A 86 -4.24 -5.13 2.07
N ASP A 87 -3.40 -4.74 3.02
CA ASP A 87 -3.42 -5.20 4.40
C ASP A 87 -3.77 -4.00 5.30
N MET A 88 -5.03 -3.57 5.20
CA MET A 88 -5.55 -2.33 5.80
C MET A 88 -6.58 -2.64 6.88
N THR A 89 -6.52 -1.91 7.99
CA THR A 89 -7.51 -2.02 9.08
C THR A 89 -8.09 -0.63 9.42
N PRO A 90 -9.42 -0.44 9.31
CA PRO A 90 -10.40 -1.33 8.70
C PRO A 90 -10.12 -1.61 7.22
N ALA A 91 -10.67 -2.71 6.68
CA ALA A 91 -10.52 -3.03 5.26
C ALA A 91 -11.05 -1.88 4.39
N VAL A 92 -10.30 -1.56 3.34
CA VAL A 92 -10.70 -0.57 2.34
C VAL A 92 -11.80 -1.18 1.46
N HIS A 93 -12.78 -0.36 1.08
CA HIS A 93 -13.85 -0.82 0.20
C HIS A 93 -13.29 -1.27 -1.16
N GLU A 94 -13.79 -2.39 -1.69
CA GLU A 94 -13.28 -3.07 -2.90
C GLU A 94 -13.09 -2.14 -4.10
N TYR A 95 -14.02 -1.19 -4.31
CA TYR A 95 -13.87 -0.15 -5.32
C TYR A 95 -12.50 0.57 -5.28
N TYR A 96 -12.03 0.98 -4.10
CA TYR A 96 -10.75 1.67 -3.95
C TYR A 96 -9.57 0.70 -3.97
N ASP A 97 -9.77 -0.55 -3.52
CA ASP A 97 -8.78 -1.62 -3.67
C ASP A 97 -8.46 -1.86 -5.16
N ASN A 98 -9.51 -2.04 -5.98
CA ASN A 98 -9.39 -2.18 -7.42
C ASN A 98 -8.76 -0.95 -8.09
N GLN A 99 -9.07 0.27 -7.63
CA GLN A 99 -8.39 1.47 -8.13
C GLN A 99 -6.89 1.46 -7.86
N ILE A 100 -6.46 1.02 -6.67
CA ILE A 100 -5.04 0.91 -6.31
C ILE A 100 -4.38 -0.20 -7.14
N TYR A 101 -5.04 -1.35 -7.29
CA TYR A 101 -4.58 -2.45 -8.13
C TYR A 101 -4.31 -2.00 -9.56
N GLU A 102 -5.26 -1.28 -10.17
CA GLU A 102 -5.13 -0.74 -11.53
C GLU A 102 -3.97 0.25 -11.67
N ILE A 103 -3.69 1.04 -10.62
CA ILE A 103 -2.53 1.94 -10.60
C ILE A 103 -1.23 1.13 -10.57
N VAL A 104 -1.15 0.10 -9.72
CA VAL A 104 0.03 -0.77 -9.63
C VAL A 104 0.30 -1.45 -10.98
N LYS A 105 -0.72 -1.97 -11.67
CA LYS A 105 -0.58 -2.57 -12.99
C LYS A 105 -0.09 -1.60 -14.08
N LYS A 106 -0.42 -0.31 -13.97
CA LYS A 106 -0.10 0.71 -14.99
C LYS A 106 1.26 1.36 -14.80
N VAL A 107 1.78 1.40 -13.58
CA VAL A 107 3.10 1.99 -13.32
C VAL A 107 4.18 1.01 -13.81
N PRO A 108 5.10 1.42 -14.70
CA PRO A 108 6.18 0.55 -15.15
C PRO A 108 6.97 -0.01 -13.95
N PRO A 109 7.09 -1.35 -13.84
CA PRO A 109 7.78 -1.97 -12.71
C PRO A 109 9.28 -1.73 -12.74
N VAL A 110 9.92 -1.94 -11.58
CA VAL A 110 11.36 -2.14 -11.53
C VAL A 110 11.76 -3.41 -12.27
N ASN A 111 12.95 -3.42 -12.86
CA ASN A 111 13.50 -4.63 -13.44
C ASN A 111 13.91 -5.62 -12.35
N VAL A 112 13.39 -6.84 -12.41
CA VAL A 112 13.71 -7.94 -11.50
C VAL A 112 14.41 -9.01 -12.32
N GLN A 113 15.69 -9.31 -12.02
CA GLN A 113 16.47 -10.25 -12.84
C GLN A 113 16.04 -11.71 -12.65
N SER A 114 15.50 -12.08 -11.48
CA SER A 114 15.06 -13.46 -11.21
C SER A 114 13.98 -13.54 -10.14
N GLY A 115 13.05 -14.49 -10.30
CA GLY A 115 11.97 -14.75 -9.35
C GLY A 115 11.03 -13.56 -9.18
N ILE A 116 10.59 -13.32 -7.94
CA ILE A 116 9.65 -12.25 -7.59
C ILE A 116 10.28 -11.32 -6.55
N LEU A 117 10.14 -10.01 -6.71
CA LEU A 117 10.38 -9.01 -5.67
C LEU A 117 9.08 -8.77 -4.91
N VAL A 118 9.09 -8.83 -3.58
CA VAL A 118 7.92 -8.58 -2.74
C VAL A 118 8.25 -7.54 -1.67
N PHE A 119 7.44 -6.47 -1.60
CA PHE A 119 7.62 -5.39 -0.62
C PHE A 119 6.26 -4.80 -0.20
N GLY A 120 6.22 -4.20 0.99
CA GLY A 120 5.06 -3.48 1.52
C GLY A 120 5.34 -2.00 1.68
N ILE A 121 4.44 -1.14 1.24
CA ILE A 121 4.47 0.31 1.52
C ILE A 121 3.51 0.59 2.67
N LYS A 122 4.04 1.03 3.81
CA LYS A 122 3.22 1.45 4.97
C LYS A 122 2.44 2.71 4.59
N MET A 123 1.13 2.65 4.77
CA MET A 123 0.23 3.75 4.41
C MET A 123 -0.89 3.96 5.42
N ALA A 124 -1.45 5.17 5.40
CA ALA A 124 -2.60 5.58 6.18
C ALA A 124 -3.54 6.42 5.31
N ILE A 125 -4.85 6.28 5.53
CA ILE A 125 -5.91 7.02 4.86
C ILE A 125 -6.72 7.69 5.97
N ASP A 126 -6.88 9.00 5.87
CA ASP A 126 -7.75 9.82 6.73
C ASP A 126 -7.45 9.70 8.23
N THR A 127 -6.20 9.39 8.54
CA THR A 127 -5.66 9.36 9.90
C THR A 127 -4.22 9.82 9.91
N ALA A 128 -3.79 10.40 11.03
CA ALA A 128 -2.39 10.73 11.28
C ALA A 128 -1.59 9.52 11.81
N VAL A 129 -2.27 8.44 12.18
CA VAL A 129 -1.66 7.29 12.85
C VAL A 129 -1.49 6.16 11.85
N HIS A 130 -0.24 5.78 11.59
CA HIS A 130 0.08 4.58 10.83
C HIS A 130 -0.14 3.32 11.68
N THR A 131 -0.28 2.17 11.01
CA THR A 131 -0.40 0.88 11.68
C THR A 131 0.82 0.58 12.56
N LYS A 132 0.57 -0.04 13.71
CA LYS A 132 1.59 -0.60 14.61
C LYS A 132 2.08 -1.99 14.15
N LYS A 133 1.41 -2.60 13.17
CA LYS A 133 1.84 -3.87 12.57
C LYS A 133 3.26 -3.68 12.02
N THR A 134 4.14 -4.62 12.35
CA THR A 134 5.57 -4.60 11.95
C THR A 134 5.80 -5.33 10.63
N VAL A 135 5.03 -6.39 10.37
CA VAL A 135 5.12 -7.24 9.18
C VAL A 135 3.77 -7.25 8.48
N PRO A 136 3.68 -6.88 7.19
CA PRO A 136 2.44 -6.98 6.44
C PRO A 136 2.00 -8.44 6.32
N ALA A 137 0.71 -8.68 6.46
CA ALA A 137 0.09 -9.99 6.28
C ALA A 137 -1.34 -9.78 5.78
N PRO A 138 -1.52 -9.60 4.46
CA PRO A 138 -2.84 -9.52 3.83
C PRO A 138 -3.76 -10.66 4.26
N ALA A 139 -5.06 -10.39 4.33
CA ALA A 139 -6.03 -11.33 4.88
C ALA A 139 -6.05 -12.68 4.15
N ASP A 140 -5.89 -12.67 2.82
CA ASP A 140 -5.93 -13.87 1.97
C ASP A 140 -4.65 -14.73 2.05
N TRP A 141 -3.57 -14.21 2.64
CA TRP A 141 -2.32 -14.96 2.78
C TRP A 141 -2.36 -15.99 3.90
N ALA A 142 -3.18 -15.77 4.94
CA ALA A 142 -3.23 -16.67 6.09
C ALA A 142 -3.70 -18.08 5.72
N GLU A 143 -4.65 -18.19 4.78
CA GLU A 143 -5.14 -19.47 4.28
C GLU A 143 -4.17 -20.10 3.27
N ALA A 144 -3.54 -19.27 2.44
CA ALA A 144 -2.56 -19.70 1.45
C ALA A 144 -1.35 -20.37 2.12
N LYS A 145 -0.80 -19.74 3.17
CA LYS A 145 0.35 -20.27 3.94
C LYS A 145 0.13 -21.68 4.48
N LYS A 146 -1.11 -22.04 4.83
CA LYS A 146 -1.43 -23.38 5.37
C LYS A 146 -1.30 -24.49 4.33
N LYS A 147 -1.27 -24.13 3.04
CA LYS A 147 -1.24 -25.07 1.91
C LYS A 147 0.15 -25.19 1.27
N LEU A 148 1.13 -24.42 1.74
CA LEU A 148 2.49 -24.39 1.18
C LEU A 148 3.37 -25.47 1.80
N ASN A 149 4.36 -25.92 1.04
CA ASN A 149 5.39 -26.82 1.56
C ASN A 149 6.34 -26.06 2.50
N ASP A 150 6.68 -24.82 2.15
CA ASP A 150 7.42 -23.89 3.02
C ASP A 150 6.61 -22.60 3.26
N PRO A 151 5.92 -22.48 4.40
CA PRO A 151 5.15 -21.29 4.76
C PRO A 151 5.97 -19.99 4.90
N ASN A 152 7.30 -20.09 4.99
CA ASN A 152 8.20 -18.95 5.08
C ASN A 152 8.73 -18.49 3.72
N ASN A 153 8.53 -19.27 2.66
CA ASN A 153 8.91 -18.90 1.31
C ASN A 153 7.91 -17.87 0.75
N ILE A 154 8.32 -16.60 0.78
CA ILE A 154 7.47 -15.49 0.32
C ILE A 154 7.12 -15.60 -1.17
N GLU A 155 8.03 -16.09 -2.01
CA GLU A 155 7.78 -16.20 -3.46
C GLU A 155 6.78 -17.30 -3.75
N GLU A 156 6.88 -18.44 -3.07
CA GLU A 156 5.89 -19.54 -3.16
C GLU A 156 4.50 -19.07 -2.70
N LEU A 157 4.44 -18.33 -1.59
CA LEU A 157 3.21 -17.74 -1.08
C LEU A 157 2.57 -16.80 -2.11
N VAL A 158 3.36 -15.87 -2.63
CA VAL A 158 2.88 -14.89 -3.61
C VAL A 158 2.44 -15.58 -4.90
N LEU A 159 3.18 -16.58 -5.39
CA LEU A 159 2.81 -17.37 -6.57
C LEU A 159 1.47 -18.09 -6.36
N SER A 160 1.23 -18.68 -5.18
CA SER A 160 -0.03 -19.36 -4.88
C SER A 160 -1.25 -18.43 -4.86
N ARG A 161 -1.01 -17.11 -4.79
CA ARG A 161 -2.03 -16.05 -4.77
C ARG A 161 -1.97 -15.13 -5.97
N TRP A 162 -1.15 -15.45 -6.97
CA TRP A 162 -1.05 -14.64 -8.17
C TRP A 162 -2.39 -14.71 -8.92
N PRO A 163 -3.02 -13.57 -9.24
CA PRO A 163 -4.25 -13.56 -10.06
C PRO A 163 -3.99 -14.22 -11.42
N GLU A 164 -4.93 -15.06 -11.88
CA GLU A 164 -4.89 -15.68 -13.21
C GLU A 164 -4.95 -14.65 -14.36
#